data_AF-A0A958AXN8-F1
#
_entry.id   AF-A0A958AXN8-F1
#
_cell.length_a   1.000
_cell.length_b   1.000
_cell.length_c   1.000
_cell.angle_alpha   90.00
_cell.angle_beta   90.00
_cell.angle_gamma   90.00
#
_symmetry.space_group_name_H-M   'P 1'
#
loop_
_entity.id
_entity.type
_entity.pdbx_description
1 polymer ?
#
loop_
_entity_poly.entity_id
_entity_poly.type
_entity_poly.pdbx_seq_one_letter_code
_entity_poly.pdbx_strand_id
1 'polypeptide(L)' 'MMRFDRFTERAQDAAMRAYEILQRYQHSQVDTEHLFLALLE' A
#
# COMPACT_ATOMS: atom_id res chain seq x y z
N MET A 1 4.79 -4.28 13.73
CA MET A 1 5.10 -4.79 12.38
C MET A 1 3.77 -5.03 11.68
N MET A 2 3.51 -4.39 10.53
CA MET A 2 2.25 -4.59 9.80
C MET A 2 2.12 -6.06 9.39
N ARG A 3 0.98 -6.67 9.72
CA ARG A 3 0.78 -8.13 9.70
C ARG A 3 0.30 -8.61 8.33
N PHE A 4 1.16 -8.53 7.32
CA PHE A 4 0.87 -9.01 5.96
C PHE A 4 1.54 -10.35 5.62
N ASP A 5 2.13 -11.03 6.61
CA ASP A 5 2.90 -12.28 6.44
C ASP A 5 2.09 -13.46 5.84
N ARG A 6 0.76 -13.33 5.74
CA ARG A 6 -0.13 -14.31 5.08
C ARG A 6 -0.25 -14.09 3.57
N PHE A 7 0.23 -12.98 3.05
CA PHE A 7 0.17 -12.63 1.63
C PHE A 7 1.50 -12.95 0.94
N THR A 8 1.47 -13.03 -0.40
CA THR A 8 2.69 -13.12 -1.19
C THR A 8 3.56 -11.89 -0.98
N GLU A 9 4.88 -12.04 -1.12
CA GLU A 9 5.85 -10.93 -0.99
C GLU A 9 5.42 -9.70 -1.81
N ARG A 10 5.03 -9.90 -3.08
CA ARG A 10 4.53 -8.82 -3.95
C ARG A 10 3.29 -8.10 -3.41
N ALA A 11 2.39 -8.82 -2.75
CA ALA A 11 1.20 -8.21 -2.15
C ALA A 11 1.54 -7.45 -0.85
N GLN A 12 2.54 -7.91 -0.10
CA GLN A 12 3.09 -7.16 1.03
C GLN A 12 3.75 -5.85 0.54
N ASP A 13 4.54 -5.91 -0.53
CA ASP A 13 5.16 -4.74 -1.15
C ASP A 13 4.12 -3.72 -1.65
N ALA A 14 3.03 -4.19 -2.28
CA ALA A 14 1.94 -3.32 -2.71
C ALA A 14 1.25 -2.65 -1.52
N ALA A 15 1.05 -3.38 -0.41
CA ALA A 15 0.48 -2.81 0.80
C ALA A 15 1.40 -1.74 1.41
N MET A 16 2.72 -1.95 1.43
CA MET A 16 3.68 -0.94 1.88
C MET A 16 3.67 0.30 0.97
N ARG A 17 3.70 0.11 -0.35
CA ARG A 17 3.64 1.21 -1.33
C ARG A 17 2.37 2.04 -1.22
N ALA A 18 1.23 1.43 -0.88
CA ALA A 18 -0.01 2.17 -0.63
C ALA A 18 0.15 3.21 0.51
N TYR A 19 0.93 2.91 1.56
CA TYR A 19 1.23 3.87 2.62
C TYR A 19 2.20 4.98 2.17
N GLU A 20 3.16 4.68 1.28
CA GLU A 20 4.04 5.68 0.69
C GLU A 20 3.26 6.67 -0.18
N ILE A 21 2.31 6.17 -0.98
CA ILE A 21 1.41 6.97 -1.81
C ILE A 21 0.54 7.87 -0.94
N LEU A 22 -0.02 7.35 0.15
CA LEU A 22 -0.77 8.15 1.13
C LEU A 22 0.06 9.35 1.62
N GLN A 23 1.32 9.13 1.98
CA GLN A 23 2.21 10.21 2.45
C GLN A 23 2.53 11.20 1.32
N ARG A 24 2.78 10.70 0.10
CA ARG A 24 3.08 11.50 -1.09
C ARG A 24 1.94 12.47 -1.43
N TYR A 25 0.69 12.01 -1.29
CA TYR A 25 -0.52 12.81 -1.57
C TYR A 25 -1.10 13.50 -0.33
N GLN A 26 -0.45 13.38 0.83
CA GLN A 26 -0.90 13.94 2.12
C GLN A 26 -2.32 13.55 2.51
N HIS A 27 -2.73 12.32 2.21
CA HIS A 27 -3.99 11.75 2.66
C HIS A 27 -3.87 11.20 4.09
N SER A 28 -4.98 11.16 4.81
CA SER A 28 -5.01 10.68 6.21
C SER A 28 -5.32 9.18 6.34
N GLN A 29 -5.82 8.55 5.27
CA GLN A 29 -6.28 7.17 5.27
C GLN A 29 -5.86 6.46 3.98
N VAL A 30 -5.51 5.17 4.11
CA VAL A 30 -5.30 4.30 2.96
C VAL A 30 -6.65 3.78 2.52
N ASP A 31 -7.12 4.25 1.37
CA ASP A 31 -8.28 3.75 0.65
C ASP A 31 -7.87 3.01 -0.64
N THR A 32 -8.86 2.42 -1.32
CA THR A 32 -8.68 1.52 -2.48
C THR A 32 -7.82 2.08 -3.61
N GLU A 33 -7.87 3.40 -3.85
CA GLU A 33 -7.09 4.07 -4.89
C GLU A 33 -5.57 4.00 -4.64
N HIS A 34 -5.15 4.01 -3.37
CA HIS A 34 -3.73 3.92 -3.01
C HIS A 34 -3.19 2.52 -3.29
N LEU A 35 -3.97 1.50 -2.96
CA LEU A 35 -3.63 0.11 -3.27
C LEU A 35 -3.65 -0.13 -4.78
N PHE A 36 -4.63 0.44 -5.49
CA PHE A 36 -4.70 0.34 -6.94
C PHE A 36 -3.47 0.94 -7.62
N LEU A 37 -3.07 2.17 -7.23
CA LEU A 37 -1.84 2.78 -7.72
C LEU A 37 -0.59 1.96 -7.36
N ALA A 38 -0.50 1.45 -6.13
CA ALA A 38 0.62 0.62 -5.68
C ALA A 38 0.78 -0.71 -6.44
N LEU A 39 -0.30 -1.21 -7.06
CA LEU A 39 -0.28 -2.40 -7.92
C LEU A 39 0.15 -2.09 -9.36
N LEU A 40 0.00 -0.84 -9.80
CA LEU A 40 0.40 -0.37 -11.13
C LEU A 40 1.85 0.13 -11.17
N GLU A 41 2.36 0.68 -10.06
CA GLU A 41 3.78 1.01 -9.86
C GLU A 41 4.64 -0.25 -9.72
#